data_AF-A0A6L4ZQ53-F1
#
_entry.id   AF-A0A6L4ZQ53-F1
#
_cell.length_a   1.000
_cell.length_b   1.000
_cell.length_c   1.000
_cell.angle_alpha   90.00
_cell.angle_beta   90.00
_cell.angle_gamma   90.00
#
_symmetry.space_group_name_H-M   'P 1'
#
loop_
_entity.id
_entity.type
_entity.pdbx_description
1 polymer ?
#
loop_
_entity_poly.entity_id
_entity_poly.type
_entity_poly.pdbx_seq_one_letter_code
_entity_poly.pdbx_strand_id
1 'polypeptide(L)'
;GGHNGIKSIIAELHKNVFPRLRLGIKPAQPILDLADFVLSRFESNETDFVNQMLSMGEEAVIVWLKQGIDKAMAFANADPSK
;
A
#
# COMPACT_ATOMS: atom_id res chain seq x y z
N GLY A 1 6.56 7.81 -6.51
CA GLY A 1 5.83 9.06 -6.81
C GLY A 1 5.16 8.88 -8.15
N GLY A 2 3.87 9.21 -8.27
CA GLY A 2 3.07 8.90 -9.47
C GLY A 2 1.58 8.80 -9.20
N HIS A 3 1.20 8.59 -7.93
CA HIS A 3 -0.21 8.46 -7.53
C HIS A 3 -0.92 9.82 -7.52
N ASN A 4 -1.88 10.02 -8.43
CA ASN A 4 -2.62 11.29 -8.57
C ASN A 4 -3.42 11.65 -7.31
N GLY A 5 -3.99 10.67 -6.59
CA GLY A 5 -4.66 10.92 -5.31
C GLY A 5 -3.75 11.53 -4.24
N ILE A 6 -2.50 11.07 -4.14
CA ILE A 6 -1.53 11.63 -3.18
C ILE A 6 -1.11 13.05 -3.59
N LYS A 7 -0.95 13.30 -4.91
CA LYS A 7 -0.69 14.66 -5.41
C LYS A 7 -1.82 15.62 -5.03
N SER A 8 -3.08 15.18 -5.16
CA SER A 8 -4.25 15.98 -4.77
C SER A 8 -4.25 16.32 -3.28
N ILE A 9 -4.02 15.33 -2.41
CA ILE A 9 -3.95 15.55 -0.95
C ILE A 9 -2.82 16.52 -0.59
N ILE A 10 -1.63 16.39 -1.19
CA ILE A 10 -0.52 17.31 -0.95
C ILE A 10 -0.86 18.73 -1.41
N ALA A 11 -1.54 18.87 -2.54
CA ALA A 11 -1.95 20.17 -3.07
C ALA A 11 -2.92 20.88 -2.11
N GLU A 12 -3.88 20.14 -1.55
CA GLU A 12 -4.87 20.67 -0.61
C GLU A 12 -4.28 20.98 0.78
N LEU A 13 -3.40 20.12 1.29
CA LEU A 13 -2.80 20.31 2.61
C LEU A 13 -1.61 21.28 2.62
N HIS A 14 -1.10 21.65 1.44
CA HIS A 14 0.17 22.37 1.24
C HIS A 14 1.36 21.74 1.99
N LYS A 15 1.26 20.44 2.32
CA LYS A 15 2.22 19.69 3.13
C LYS A 15 2.27 18.25 2.63
N ASN A 16 3.48 17.68 2.60
CA ASN A 16 3.72 16.27 2.30
C ASN A 16 4.11 15.48 3.56
N VAL A 17 3.78 16.02 4.74
CA VAL A 17 4.22 15.47 6.03
C VAL A 17 3.07 14.73 6.68
N PHE A 18 2.61 13.68 6.01
CA PHE A 18 1.61 12.76 6.53
C PHE A 18 2.03 11.31 6.30
N PRO A 19 1.80 10.43 7.28
CA PRO A 19 2.12 9.02 7.17
C PRO A 19 1.19 8.31 6.18
N ARG A 20 1.67 7.22 5.58
CA ARG A 20 0.96 6.47 4.54
C ARG A 20 1.16 4.98 4.77
N LEU A 21 0.07 4.21 4.76
CA LEU A 21 0.12 2.77 4.58
C LEU A 21 0.13 2.47 3.08
N ARG A 22 1.10 1.69 2.59
CA ARG A 22 1.24 1.36 1.18
C ARG A 22 1.00 -0.13 1.00
N LEU A 23 -0.06 -0.47 0.27
CA LEU A 23 -0.34 -1.84 -0.15
C LEU A 23 0.27 -2.04 -1.55
N GLY A 24 1.26 -2.92 -1.64
CA GLY A 24 2.05 -3.10 -2.85
C GLY A 24 1.40 -4.04 -3.84
N ILE A 25 0.94 -3.53 -4.97
CA ILE A 25 0.37 -4.32 -6.08
C ILE A 25 1.40 -4.60 -7.17
N LYS A 26 2.68 -4.85 -6.80
CA LYS A 26 3.80 -4.86 -7.77
C LYS A 26 3.51 -5.82 -8.94
N PRO A 27 3.64 -5.38 -10.20
CA PRO A 27 3.46 -6.25 -11.34
C PRO A 27 4.57 -7.30 -11.42
N ALA A 28 4.20 -8.52 -11.83
CA ALA A 28 5.16 -9.61 -12.05
C ALA A 28 6.10 -9.34 -13.24
N GLN A 29 5.68 -8.50 -14.19
CA GLN A 29 6.39 -8.20 -15.43
C GLN A 29 6.43 -6.68 -15.68
N PRO A 30 7.36 -6.16 -16.49
CA PRO A 30 7.34 -4.75 -16.89
C PRO A 30 6.01 -4.40 -17.55
N ILE A 31 5.36 -3.34 -17.04
CA ILE A 31 4.08 -2.89 -17.58
C ILE A 31 4.34 -1.85 -18.66
N LEU A 32 3.70 -2.03 -19.82
CA LEU A 32 3.72 -1.06 -20.92
C LEU A 32 2.86 0.18 -20.61
N ASP A 33 1.66 -0.03 -20.07
CA ASP A 33 0.75 1.04 -19.63
C ASP A 33 0.38 0.91 -18.15
N LEU A 34 0.89 1.83 -17.34
CA LEU A 34 0.63 1.87 -15.90
C LEU A 34 -0.82 2.22 -15.56
N ALA A 35 -1.50 3.02 -16.39
CA ALA A 35 -2.89 3.44 -16.16
C ALA A 35 -3.84 2.24 -16.32
N ASP A 36 -3.66 1.46 -17.37
CA ASP A 36 -4.46 0.25 -17.60
C ASP A 36 -4.29 -0.75 -16.45
N PHE A 37 -3.07 -0.94 -15.97
CA PHE A 37 -2.80 -1.84 -14.84
C PHE A 37 -3.48 -1.43 -13.53
N VAL A 38 -3.45 -0.14 -13.17
CA VAL A 38 -4.08 0.30 -11.91
C VAL A 38 -5.61 0.34 -11.99
N LEU A 39 -6.17 0.27 -13.20
CA LEU A 39 -7.61 0.24 -13.46
C LEU A 39 -8.13 -1.18 -13.75
N SER A 40 -7.25 -2.15 -13.99
CA SER A 40 -7.63 -3.53 -14.23
C SER A 40 -8.11 -4.22 -12.95
N ARG A 41 -8.85 -5.30 -13.13
CA ARG A 41 -9.20 -6.20 -12.02
C ARG A 41 -7.97 -7.06 -11.67
N PHE A 42 -7.92 -7.52 -10.43
CA PHE A 42 -7.03 -8.61 -10.07
C PHE A 42 -7.49 -9.90 -10.74
N GLU A 43 -6.54 -10.71 -11.16
CA GLU A 43 -6.76 -12.03 -11.74
C GLU A 43 -7.04 -13.07 -10.64
N SER A 44 -7.67 -14.19 -11.01
CA SER A 44 -8.04 -15.23 -10.04
C SER A 44 -6.84 -15.80 -9.29
N ASN A 45 -5.69 -15.92 -9.95
CA ASN A 45 -4.42 -16.37 -9.37
C ASN A 45 -3.76 -15.32 -8.45
N GLU A 46 -4.26 -14.08 -8.40
CA GLU A 46 -3.78 -13.03 -7.50
C GLU A 46 -4.63 -12.95 -6.22
N THR A 47 -5.77 -13.64 -6.16
CA THR A 47 -6.75 -13.55 -5.06
C THR A 47 -6.11 -13.80 -3.69
N ASP A 48 -5.32 -14.86 -3.56
CA ASP A 48 -4.69 -15.21 -2.27
C ASP A 48 -3.68 -14.15 -1.83
N PHE A 49 -2.89 -13.63 -2.78
CA PHE A 49 -1.96 -12.53 -2.52
C PHE A 49 -2.69 -11.27 -2.08
N VAL A 50 -3.78 -10.90 -2.77
CA VAL A 50 -4.59 -9.74 -2.42
C VAL A 50 -5.20 -9.89 -1.03
N ASN A 51 -5.73 -11.06 -0.69
CA ASN A 51 -6.29 -11.33 0.63
C ASN A 51 -5.24 -11.22 1.74
N GLN A 52 -4.04 -11.77 1.54
CA GLN A 52 -2.94 -11.65 2.49
C GLN A 52 -2.50 -10.18 2.67
N MET A 53 -2.37 -9.46 1.56
CA MET A 53 -2.04 -8.03 1.57
C MET A 53 -3.09 -7.20 2.33
N LEU A 54 -4.38 -7.48 2.12
CA LEU A 54 -5.47 -6.80 2.82
C LEU A 54 -5.49 -7.13 4.31
N SER A 55 -5.34 -8.40 4.68
CA SER A 55 -5.31 -8.84 6.08
C SER A 55 -4.14 -8.21 6.85
N MET A 56 -2.93 -8.19 6.26
CA MET A 56 -1.78 -7.52 6.86
C MET A 56 -1.98 -6.01 6.95
N GLY A 57 -2.61 -5.40 5.94
CA GLY A 57 -2.96 -3.98 5.93
C GLY A 57 -3.94 -3.62 7.05
N GLU A 58 -4.98 -4.42 7.26
CA GLU A 58 -5.94 -4.27 8.35
C GLU A 58 -5.24 -4.31 9.71
N GLU A 59 -4.43 -5.33 9.95
CA GLU A 59 -3.69 -5.47 11.21
C GLU A 59 -2.72 -4.30 11.43
N ALA A 60 -2.04 -3.84 10.38
CA ALA A 60 -1.15 -2.69 10.47
C ALA A 60 -1.91 -1.40 10.87
N VAL A 61 -3.12 -1.18 10.35
CA VAL A 61 -3.98 -0.06 10.78
C VAL A 61 -4.38 -0.20 12.24
N ILE A 62 -4.78 -1.41 12.67
CA ILE A 62 -5.16 -1.66 14.07
C ILE A 62 -3.98 -1.41 15.02
N VAL A 63 -2.79 -1.91 14.70
CA VAL A 63 -1.57 -1.68 15.48
C VAL A 63 -1.24 -0.20 15.52
N TRP A 64 -1.36 0.50 14.39
CA TRP A 64 -1.09 1.94 14.33
C TRP A 64 -2.05 2.71 15.25
N LEU A 65 -3.35 2.46 15.15
CA LEU A 65 -4.35 3.16 15.97
C LEU A 65 -4.19 2.89 17.48
N LYS A 66 -3.79 1.67 17.85
CA LYS A 66 -3.69 1.25 19.27
C LYS A 66 -2.32 1.47 19.90
N GLN A 67 -1.24 1.40 19.12
CA GLN A 67 0.13 1.32 19.62
C GLN A 67 1.08 2.36 18.99
N GLY A 68 0.61 3.15 18.02
CA GLY A 68 1.39 4.17 17.35
C GLY A 68 2.12 3.68 16.10
N ILE A 69 2.62 4.65 15.32
CA ILE A 69 3.19 4.39 13.99
C ILE A 69 4.48 3.57 14.02
N ASP A 70 5.32 3.75 15.03
CA ASP A 70 6.60 3.03 15.13
C ASP A 70 6.39 1.52 15.29
N LYS A 71 5.41 1.11 16.09
CA LYS A 71 5.02 -0.29 16.26
C LYS A 71 4.41 -0.86 14.98
N ALA A 72 3.56 -0.09 14.31
CA ALA A 72 2.96 -0.50 13.05
C ALA A 72 4.01 -0.70 11.95
N MET A 73 5.00 0.20 11.86
CA MET A 73 6.11 0.08 10.90
C MET A 73 6.98 -1.13 11.20
N ALA A 74 7.31 -1.39 12.47
CA ALA A 74 8.09 -2.57 12.85
C ALA A 74 7.36 -3.88 12.51
N PHE A 75 6.03 -3.90 12.64
CA PHE A 75 5.18 -5.04 12.27
C PHE A 75 5.09 -5.22 10.74
N ALA A 76 4.68 -4.18 10.01
CA ALA A 76 4.30 -4.30 8.60
C ALA A 76 5.48 -4.23 7.61
N ASN A 77 6.62 -3.65 8.02
CA ASN A 77 7.81 -3.52 7.16
C ASN A 77 8.92 -4.51 7.54
N ALA A 78 8.66 -5.45 8.46
CA ALA A 78 9.60 -6.52 8.76
C ALA A 78 9.89 -7.31 7.47
N ASP A 79 11.17 -7.63 7.25
CA ASP A 79 11.62 -8.35 6.07
C ASP A 79 11.07 -9.80 6.11
N PRO A 80 10.21 -10.22 5.17
CA PRO A 80 9.70 -11.59 5.14
C PRO A 80 10.79 -12.61 4.73
N SER A 81 12.00 -12.17 4.39
CA SER A 81 13.16 -13.02 4.05
C SER A 81 14.17 -13.22 5.19
N LYS A 82 13.85 -12.76 6.41
CA LYS A 82 14.58 -13.12 7.64
C LYS A 82 13.85 -14.18 8.46
#